data_AF-A0A8E4F9K4-F1
#
_entry.id   AF-A0A8E4F9K4-F1
#
_cell.length_a   1.000
_cell.length_b   1.000
_cell.length_c   1.000
_cell.angle_alpha   90.00
_cell.angle_beta   90.00
_cell.angle_gamma   90.00
#
_symmetry.space_group_name_H-M   'P 1'
#
loop_
_entity.id
_entity.type
_entity.pdbx_description
1 polymer ?
#
loop_
_entity_poly.entity_id
_entity_poly.type
_entity_poly.pdbx_seq_one_letter_code
_entity_poly.pdbx_strand_id
1 'polypeptide(L)'
;MVLLVGLLCFGLGYFVAPSKPESMPPVPEPRQEDIAVENFIQRIQQKAQAQPEDGLALQQQLKNQKAQVNSVIESATPEQINKYLEQSFPGYDLSNIQNKHVFAKRLVSEFVDAKNDPNEVLAGKATVSTQQQYSAGGVLPRQIYAGQQLFAHFDTLGKVPNNEQVFVRWSNQSTGEVLFFMPQRVSVNREQNWVSFNPVNGWKAGTYDVKYYQLNDQLNPIAQTSFKIDQVID
;
A
#
# COMPACT_ATOMS: atom_id res chain seq x y z
N MET A 1 15.36 -11.41 -22.82
CA MET A 1 14.27 -11.93 -21.96
C MET A 1 14.34 -11.17 -20.64
N VAL A 2 13.93 -9.90 -20.67
CA VAL A 2 14.15 -8.90 -19.61
C VAL A 2 12.93 -7.98 -19.68
N LEU A 3 11.93 -8.18 -18.82
CA LEU A 3 10.65 -7.47 -18.95
C LEU A 3 9.83 -7.67 -17.67
N LEU A 4 9.98 -6.76 -16.67
CA LEU A 4 9.02 -6.43 -15.59
C LEU A 4 9.73 -5.80 -14.37
N VAL A 5 10.23 -4.57 -14.41
CA VAL A 5 10.82 -3.92 -13.20
C VAL A 5 10.29 -2.47 -12.94
N GLY A 6 9.10 -2.09 -13.44
CA GLY A 6 8.67 -0.68 -13.54
C GLY A 6 7.17 -0.40 -13.33
N LEU A 7 6.48 -1.18 -12.50
CA LEU A 7 5.11 -0.85 -12.07
C LEU A 7 4.93 -0.70 -10.56
N LEU A 8 6.00 -0.79 -9.77
CA LEU A 8 5.85 -1.48 -8.48
C LEU A 8 5.81 -0.58 -7.25
N CYS A 9 5.93 0.73 -7.48
CA CYS A 9 5.23 1.72 -6.66
C CYS A 9 4.02 2.32 -7.43
N PHE A 10 3.98 2.22 -8.76
CA PHE A 10 3.31 3.17 -9.67
C PHE A 10 1.89 2.82 -10.13
N GLY A 11 1.17 1.99 -9.36
CA GLY A 11 -0.22 1.64 -9.68
C GLY A 11 -1.04 1.09 -8.51
N LEU A 12 -0.45 0.91 -7.32
CA LEU A 12 -1.15 0.24 -6.21
C LEU A 12 -2.39 1.01 -5.70
N GLY A 13 -2.45 2.34 -5.91
CA GLY A 13 -3.66 3.13 -5.65
C GLY A 13 -4.68 3.14 -6.81
N TYR A 14 -4.27 2.83 -8.04
CA TYR A 14 -5.10 2.98 -9.25
C TYR A 14 -5.92 1.72 -9.59
N PHE A 15 -5.51 0.55 -9.09
CA PHE A 15 -6.21 -0.72 -9.37
C PHE A 15 -7.46 -0.97 -8.49
N VAL A 16 -7.80 -0.07 -7.56
CA VAL A 16 -8.92 -0.27 -6.60
C VAL A 16 -10.06 0.75 -6.74
N ALA A 17 -9.91 1.83 -7.53
CA ALA A 17 -11.00 2.80 -7.73
C ALA A 17 -11.02 3.37 -9.16
N PRO A 18 -12.19 3.44 -9.84
CA PRO A 18 -12.27 4.02 -11.16
C PRO A 18 -12.24 5.55 -11.06
N SER A 19 -11.27 6.20 -11.72
CA SER A 19 -11.40 7.63 -12.06
C SER A 19 -11.00 7.86 -13.51
N LYS A 20 -11.81 8.65 -14.23
CA LYS A 20 -11.63 8.97 -15.66
C LYS A 20 -10.46 9.96 -15.83
N PRO A 21 -9.56 9.78 -16.81
CA PRO A 21 -8.50 10.73 -17.07
C PRO A 21 -9.00 11.92 -17.90
N GLU A 22 -8.73 13.13 -17.42
CA GLU A 22 -8.83 14.37 -18.19
C GLU A 22 -7.43 14.74 -18.70
N SER A 23 -7.34 15.04 -19.99
CA SER A 23 -6.11 15.17 -20.77
C SER A 23 -5.31 16.44 -20.45
N MET A 24 -3.98 16.32 -20.30
CA MET A 24 -3.03 17.44 -20.23
C MET A 24 -1.97 17.40 -21.35
N PRO A 25 -1.41 18.57 -21.75
CA PRO A 25 -0.68 18.80 -23.01
C PRO A 25 0.82 18.41 -22.97
N PRO A 26 1.52 18.38 -24.13
CA PRO A 26 2.84 17.76 -24.26
C PRO A 26 4.00 18.69 -23.83
N VAL A 27 5.05 18.10 -23.25
CA VAL A 27 6.29 18.74 -22.74
C VAL A 27 7.49 17.86 -23.16
N PRO A 28 8.70 18.43 -23.40
CA PRO A 28 9.61 18.05 -24.50
C PRO A 28 10.63 16.93 -24.20
N GLU A 29 11.39 16.57 -25.25
CA GLU A 29 12.14 15.32 -25.49
C GLU A 29 13.10 14.81 -24.38
N PRO A 30 13.22 13.47 -24.17
CA PRO A 30 14.03 12.85 -23.12
C PRO A 30 15.49 12.56 -23.53
N ARG A 31 16.42 12.56 -22.55
CA ARG A 31 17.84 12.16 -22.73
C ARG A 31 18.00 10.62 -22.75
N GLN A 32 19.09 10.10 -23.31
CA GLN A 32 19.28 8.64 -23.56
C GLN A 32 19.16 7.72 -22.32
N GLU A 33 19.46 8.19 -21.11
CA GLU A 33 19.19 7.43 -19.87
C GLU A 33 17.71 7.44 -19.49
N ASP A 34 16.99 8.55 -19.72
CA ASP A 34 15.53 8.62 -19.59
C ASP A 34 14.85 7.65 -20.56
N ILE A 35 15.39 7.46 -21.76
CA ILE A 35 14.83 6.54 -22.77
C ILE A 35 14.83 5.09 -22.27
N ALA A 36 15.86 4.65 -21.53
CA ALA A 36 15.93 3.28 -21.00
C ALA A 36 14.89 3.06 -19.89
N VAL A 37 14.74 4.04 -19.01
CA VAL A 37 13.78 4.01 -17.89
C VAL A 37 12.35 4.21 -18.40
N GLU A 38 12.11 5.09 -19.37
CA GLU A 38 10.79 5.32 -19.97
C GLU A 38 10.33 4.17 -20.85
N ASN A 39 11.19 3.59 -21.71
CA ASN A 39 10.84 2.40 -22.48
C ASN A 39 10.47 1.22 -21.59
N PHE A 40 11.15 1.14 -20.45
CA PHE A 40 10.87 0.15 -19.46
C PHE A 40 9.54 0.40 -18.75
N ILE A 41 9.23 1.64 -18.36
CA ILE A 41 7.94 2.02 -17.78
C ILE A 41 6.79 1.79 -18.78
N GLN A 42 6.95 2.19 -20.05
CA GLN A 42 5.95 2.02 -21.09
C GLN A 42 5.64 0.55 -21.38
N ARG A 43 6.68 -0.30 -21.50
CA ARG A 43 6.50 -1.75 -21.68
C ARG A 43 5.76 -2.41 -20.52
N ILE A 44 5.81 -1.82 -19.35
CA ILE A 44 5.27 -2.38 -18.13
C ILE A 44 3.83 -1.91 -17.91
N GLN A 45 3.50 -0.67 -18.27
CA GLN A 45 2.12 -0.19 -18.37
C GLN A 45 1.32 -0.96 -19.44
N GLN A 46 1.91 -1.24 -20.61
CA GLN A 46 1.26 -2.05 -21.65
C GLN A 46 0.98 -3.49 -21.19
N LYS A 47 1.87 -4.08 -20.38
CA LYS A 47 1.70 -5.46 -19.89
C LYS A 47 0.69 -5.55 -18.74
N ALA A 48 0.60 -4.53 -17.88
CA ALA A 48 -0.40 -4.45 -16.80
C ALA A 48 -1.82 -4.17 -17.30
N GLN A 49 -1.98 -3.52 -18.47
CA GLN A 49 -3.29 -3.32 -19.11
C GLN A 49 -3.78 -4.55 -19.89
N ALA A 50 -2.89 -5.49 -20.24
CA ALA A 50 -3.21 -6.62 -21.11
C ALA A 50 -3.71 -7.87 -20.37
N GLN A 51 -3.54 -7.97 -19.05
CA GLN A 51 -4.00 -9.11 -18.26
C GLN A 51 -4.43 -8.70 -16.84
N PRO A 52 -5.61 -9.15 -16.36
CA PRO A 52 -5.94 -9.10 -14.94
C PRO A 52 -5.13 -10.19 -14.23
N GLU A 53 -3.84 -9.96 -14.03
CA GLU A 53 -2.97 -10.94 -13.36
C GLU A 53 -3.14 -10.90 -11.84
N ASP A 54 -3.19 -12.10 -11.28
CA ASP A 54 -3.15 -12.44 -9.86
C ASP A 54 -2.12 -11.59 -9.10
N GLY A 55 -2.58 -10.68 -8.23
CA GLY A 55 -1.73 -9.74 -7.49
C GLY A 55 -0.63 -10.43 -6.69
N LEU A 56 -0.86 -11.68 -6.29
CA LEU A 56 0.12 -12.53 -5.63
C LEU A 56 1.28 -12.93 -6.56
N ALA A 57 1.02 -13.22 -7.84
CA ALA A 57 2.05 -13.56 -8.81
C ALA A 57 3.00 -12.37 -9.05
N LEU A 58 2.43 -11.17 -9.18
CA LEU A 58 3.20 -9.93 -9.32
C LEU A 58 4.08 -9.68 -8.08
N GLN A 59 3.50 -9.84 -6.89
CA GLN A 59 4.22 -9.70 -5.62
C GLN A 59 5.37 -10.71 -5.47
N GLN A 60 5.14 -11.97 -5.87
CA GLN A 60 6.17 -13.00 -5.81
C GLN A 60 7.30 -12.73 -6.80
N GLN A 61 6.97 -12.25 -7.99
CA GLN A 61 7.99 -11.85 -8.96
C GLN A 61 8.84 -10.69 -8.45
N LEU A 62 8.19 -9.69 -7.85
CA LEU A 62 8.85 -8.58 -7.19
C LEU A 62 9.82 -9.03 -6.12
N LYS A 63 9.38 -9.95 -5.27
CA LYS A 63 10.20 -10.51 -4.19
C LYS A 63 11.48 -11.11 -4.75
N ASN A 64 11.38 -11.84 -5.85
CA ASN A 64 12.53 -12.44 -6.55
C ASN A 64 13.45 -11.41 -7.20
N GLN A 65 12.93 -10.22 -7.52
CA GLN A 65 13.65 -9.13 -8.21
C GLN A 65 13.97 -7.94 -7.30
N LYS A 66 13.77 -8.06 -5.98
CA LYS A 66 13.91 -6.96 -5.00
C LYS A 66 15.24 -6.22 -5.12
N ALA A 67 16.34 -6.94 -5.31
CA ALA A 67 17.67 -6.33 -5.47
C ALA A 67 17.77 -5.46 -6.72
N GLN A 68 17.22 -5.92 -7.84
CA GLN A 68 17.21 -5.16 -9.10
C GLN A 68 16.30 -3.94 -9.00
N VAL A 69 15.13 -4.08 -8.38
CA VAL A 69 14.21 -2.96 -8.12
C VAL A 69 14.90 -1.91 -7.24
N ASN A 70 15.56 -2.32 -6.16
CA ASN A 70 16.29 -1.41 -5.28
C ASN A 70 17.41 -0.67 -6.00
N SER A 71 18.13 -1.34 -6.91
CA SER A 71 19.18 -0.71 -7.73
C SER A 71 18.59 0.34 -8.69
N VAL A 72 17.44 0.07 -9.30
CA VAL A 72 16.73 1.07 -10.14
C VAL A 72 16.33 2.28 -9.30
N ILE A 73 15.77 2.05 -8.10
CA ILE A 73 15.42 3.13 -7.18
C ILE A 73 16.67 3.94 -6.82
N GLU A 74 17.80 3.31 -6.50
CA GLU A 74 19.06 4.01 -6.19
C GLU A 74 19.56 4.88 -7.34
N SER A 75 19.43 4.40 -8.57
CA SER A 75 19.92 5.11 -9.76
C SER A 75 19.00 6.23 -10.24
N ALA A 76 17.74 6.27 -9.82
CA ALA A 76 16.78 7.26 -10.27
C ALA A 76 17.12 8.66 -9.75
N THR A 77 16.95 9.69 -10.58
CA THR A 77 17.14 11.08 -10.15
C THR A 77 16.06 11.50 -9.15
N PRO A 78 16.28 12.55 -8.34
CA PRO A 78 15.24 13.08 -7.46
C PRO A 78 13.93 13.44 -8.19
N GLU A 79 14.01 14.00 -9.39
CA GLU A 79 12.86 14.36 -10.22
C GLU A 79 12.11 13.11 -10.69
N GLN A 80 12.84 12.08 -11.13
CA GLN A 80 12.26 10.80 -11.53
C GLN A 80 11.51 10.17 -10.35
N ILE A 81 12.16 10.05 -9.19
CA ILE A 81 11.53 9.49 -7.97
C ILE A 81 10.32 10.30 -7.52
N ASN A 82 10.37 11.63 -7.58
CA ASN A 82 9.21 12.47 -7.25
C ASN A 82 8.02 12.15 -8.17
N LYS A 83 8.23 12.25 -9.49
CA LYS A 83 7.20 11.99 -10.50
C LYS A 83 6.57 10.61 -10.31
N TYR A 84 7.41 9.64 -10.07
CA TYR A 84 7.05 8.28 -9.70
C TYR A 84 6.14 8.22 -8.48
N LEU A 85 6.56 8.74 -7.33
CA LEU A 85 5.74 8.67 -6.12
C LEU A 85 4.41 9.44 -6.26
N GLU A 86 4.41 10.56 -6.98
CA GLU A 86 3.20 11.33 -7.29
C GLU A 86 2.22 10.55 -8.17
N GLN A 87 2.73 9.81 -9.17
CA GLN A 87 1.91 8.92 -10.00
C GLN A 87 1.35 7.72 -9.21
N SER A 88 2.10 7.25 -8.21
CA SER A 88 1.70 6.14 -7.34
C SER A 88 0.56 6.51 -6.39
N PHE A 89 0.64 7.72 -5.84
CA PHE A 89 -0.25 8.21 -4.78
C PHE A 89 -0.81 9.58 -5.17
N PRO A 90 -1.59 9.66 -6.27
CA PRO A 90 -2.09 10.93 -6.76
C PRO A 90 -2.99 11.60 -5.71
N GLY A 91 -2.76 12.89 -5.46
CA GLY A 91 -3.55 13.69 -4.53
C GLY A 91 -3.22 13.48 -3.04
N TYR A 92 -2.21 12.68 -2.70
CA TYR A 92 -1.68 12.58 -1.34
C TYR A 92 -0.46 13.51 -1.16
N ASP A 93 -0.35 14.11 0.01
CA ASP A 93 0.76 15.00 0.31
C ASP A 93 1.95 14.19 0.84
N LEU A 94 3.01 14.15 0.03
CA LEU A 94 4.27 13.45 0.29
C LEU A 94 5.39 14.42 0.70
N SER A 95 5.08 15.68 1.01
CA SER A 95 6.07 16.72 1.36
C SER A 95 6.86 16.39 2.64
N ASN A 96 6.26 15.63 3.55
CA ASN A 96 6.90 15.18 4.79
C ASN A 96 7.97 14.09 4.55
N ILE A 97 8.06 13.53 3.34
CA ILE A 97 9.07 12.55 2.96
C ILE A 97 10.26 13.30 2.36
N GLN A 98 11.34 13.41 3.15
CA GLN A 98 12.58 14.08 2.78
C GLN A 98 13.43 13.17 1.88
N ASN A 99 13.61 11.91 2.28
CA ASN A 99 14.36 10.92 1.51
C ASN A 99 13.43 9.93 0.79
N LYS A 100 13.00 10.33 -0.41
CA LYS A 100 12.07 9.55 -1.22
C LYS A 100 12.65 8.26 -1.79
N HIS A 101 13.97 8.18 -1.99
CA HIS A 101 14.64 6.92 -2.34
C HIS A 101 14.51 5.88 -1.23
N VAL A 102 14.73 6.30 0.01
CA VAL A 102 14.56 5.43 1.18
C VAL A 102 13.11 5.01 1.33
N PHE A 103 12.16 5.95 1.20
CA PHE A 103 10.73 5.67 1.23
C PHE A 103 10.33 4.64 0.17
N ALA A 104 10.75 4.80 -1.08
CA ALA A 104 10.45 3.87 -2.16
C ALA A 104 10.99 2.46 -1.89
N LYS A 105 12.23 2.33 -1.39
CA LYS A 105 12.78 1.02 -1.00
C LYS A 105 12.02 0.37 0.16
N ARG A 106 11.55 1.19 1.10
CA ARG A 106 10.71 0.72 2.22
C ARG A 106 9.36 0.23 1.72
N LEU A 107 8.71 0.95 0.81
CA LEU A 107 7.48 0.49 0.16
C LEU A 107 7.65 -0.87 -0.50
N VAL A 108 8.72 -1.06 -1.29
CA VAL A 108 9.01 -2.35 -1.93
C VAL A 108 9.19 -3.44 -0.89
N SER A 109 9.92 -3.17 0.19
CA SER A 109 10.15 -4.15 1.25
C SER A 109 8.86 -4.56 1.96
N GLU A 110 8.07 -3.58 2.41
CA GLU A 110 6.79 -3.82 3.08
C GLU A 110 5.78 -4.52 2.17
N PHE A 111 5.82 -4.24 0.85
CA PHE A 111 4.97 -4.90 -0.12
C PHE A 111 5.36 -6.35 -0.36
N VAL A 112 6.65 -6.69 -0.48
CA VAL A 112 7.07 -8.08 -0.79
C VAL A 112 7.10 -9.01 0.43
N ASP A 113 7.31 -8.45 1.62
CA ASP A 113 7.36 -9.21 2.86
C ASP A 113 5.96 -9.38 3.46
N ALA A 114 5.13 -8.32 3.38
CA ALA A 114 3.69 -8.30 3.60
C ALA A 114 3.15 -9.09 4.81
N LYS A 115 3.90 -9.08 5.91
CA LYS A 115 3.56 -9.81 7.13
C LYS A 115 3.84 -8.95 8.35
N ASN A 116 2.95 -9.04 9.35
CA ASN A 116 3.18 -8.43 10.65
C ASN A 116 4.29 -9.17 11.42
N ASP A 117 5.17 -8.42 12.09
CA ASP A 117 6.13 -8.99 13.03
C ASP A 117 5.54 -8.93 14.45
N PRO A 118 5.16 -10.06 15.07
CA PRO A 118 4.53 -10.06 16.39
C PRO A 118 5.42 -9.49 17.50
N ASN A 119 6.73 -9.36 17.28
CA ASN A 119 7.69 -8.84 18.24
C ASN A 119 8.05 -7.37 18.00
N GLU A 120 7.47 -6.73 16.98
CA GLU A 120 7.73 -5.33 16.66
C GLU A 120 7.25 -4.40 17.78
N VAL A 121 8.12 -3.48 18.20
CA VAL A 121 7.78 -2.50 19.24
C VAL A 121 7.00 -1.36 18.60
N LEU A 122 5.72 -1.25 18.95
CA LEU A 122 4.77 -0.33 18.31
C LEU A 122 4.42 0.84 19.24
N ALA A 123 4.24 2.02 18.64
CA ALA A 123 3.85 3.24 19.35
C ALA A 123 2.35 3.29 19.65
N GLY A 124 1.54 2.54 18.91
CA GLY A 124 0.09 2.54 18.97
C GLY A 124 -0.52 1.14 19.05
N LYS A 125 -1.85 1.09 18.98
CA LYS A 125 -2.64 -0.15 18.96
C LYS A 125 -3.60 -0.14 17.79
N ALA A 126 -3.92 -1.31 17.27
CA ALA A 126 -4.92 -1.48 16.22
C ALA A 126 -5.86 -2.65 16.50
N THR A 127 -7.10 -2.53 16.02
CA THR A 127 -8.13 -3.58 16.09
C THR A 127 -9.00 -3.52 14.85
N VAL A 128 -9.67 -4.61 14.49
CA VAL A 128 -10.59 -4.65 13.35
C VAL A 128 -12.00 -4.95 13.83
N SER A 129 -12.99 -4.27 13.26
CA SER A 129 -14.41 -4.50 13.53
C SER A 129 -15.26 -4.34 12.26
N THR A 130 -16.54 -4.68 12.35
CA THR A 130 -17.55 -4.41 11.31
C THR A 130 -18.20 -3.02 11.48
N GLN A 131 -17.78 -2.24 12.47
CA GLN A 131 -18.42 -0.99 12.86
C GLN A 131 -17.48 0.19 12.69
N GLN A 132 -18.02 1.29 12.14
CA GLN A 132 -17.28 2.54 11.98
C GLN A 132 -16.96 3.21 13.32
N GLN A 133 -17.79 3.03 14.34
CA GLN A 133 -17.53 3.56 15.68
C GLN A 133 -16.89 2.46 16.52
N TYR A 134 -15.73 2.73 17.12
CA TYR A 134 -15.06 1.74 17.96
C TYR A 134 -15.87 1.52 19.24
N SER A 135 -16.26 0.27 19.47
CA SER A 135 -16.88 -0.19 20.71
C SER A 135 -15.89 -1.09 21.45
N ALA A 136 -15.55 -0.71 22.69
CA ALA A 136 -14.66 -1.53 23.52
C ALA A 136 -15.30 -2.90 23.76
N GLY A 137 -14.68 -3.96 23.24
CA GLY A 137 -15.19 -5.33 23.31
C GLY A 137 -15.83 -5.86 22.01
N GLY A 138 -15.92 -5.04 20.96
CA GLY A 138 -16.34 -5.47 19.63
C GLY A 138 -15.28 -6.37 18.99
N VAL A 139 -15.36 -7.67 19.22
CA VAL A 139 -14.53 -8.66 18.50
C VAL A 139 -15.11 -8.82 17.10
N LEU A 140 -14.26 -8.74 16.07
CA LEU A 140 -14.69 -9.05 14.71
C LEU A 140 -15.34 -10.44 14.68
N PRO A 141 -16.58 -10.57 14.18
CA PRO A 141 -17.19 -11.87 13.99
C PRO A 141 -16.32 -12.76 13.10
N ARG A 142 -16.17 -14.03 13.48
CA ARG A 142 -15.44 -15.02 12.67
C ARG A 142 -16.18 -15.36 11.38
N GLN A 143 -17.45 -14.99 11.27
CA GLN A 143 -18.28 -15.13 10.08
C GLN A 143 -18.67 -13.74 9.56
N ILE A 144 -18.38 -13.46 8.29
CA ILE A 144 -18.69 -12.18 7.64
C ILE A 144 -19.25 -12.40 6.23
N TYR A 145 -19.89 -11.40 5.64
CA TYR A 145 -20.29 -11.43 4.23
C TYR A 145 -19.08 -11.21 3.31
N ALA A 146 -19.10 -11.78 2.11
CA ALA A 146 -18.03 -11.62 1.12
C ALA A 146 -17.74 -10.13 0.83
N GLY A 147 -18.78 -9.31 0.67
CA GLY A 147 -18.67 -7.86 0.44
C GLY A 147 -18.59 -7.00 1.71
N GLN A 148 -18.46 -7.59 2.90
CA GLN A 148 -18.52 -6.84 4.15
C GLN A 148 -17.37 -5.82 4.24
N GLN A 149 -17.72 -4.54 4.41
CA GLN A 149 -16.73 -3.52 4.75
C GLN A 149 -16.25 -3.72 6.18
N LEU A 150 -14.93 -3.82 6.35
CA LEU A 150 -14.26 -3.91 7.64
C LEU A 150 -13.56 -2.59 7.95
N PHE A 151 -13.52 -2.25 9.24
CA PHE A 151 -12.91 -1.04 9.76
C PHE A 151 -11.74 -1.43 10.65
N ALA A 152 -10.52 -1.11 10.22
CA ALA A 152 -9.36 -1.21 11.08
C ALA A 152 -9.21 0.11 11.83
N HIS A 153 -9.39 0.05 13.14
CA HIS A 153 -9.23 1.15 14.06
C HIS A 153 -7.80 1.18 14.56
N PHE A 154 -7.24 2.37 14.73
CA PHE A 154 -5.94 2.54 15.35
C PHE A 154 -5.90 3.76 16.26
N ASP A 155 -5.03 3.68 17.25
CA ASP A 155 -4.76 4.72 18.23
C ASP A 155 -3.24 4.87 18.37
N THR A 156 -2.74 6.10 18.22
CA THR A 156 -1.32 6.44 18.34
C THR A 156 -0.87 6.64 19.79
N LEU A 157 -1.81 6.64 20.74
CA LEU A 157 -1.61 6.88 22.17
C LEU A 157 -0.91 8.23 22.45
N GLY A 158 -1.06 9.21 21.54
CA GLY A 158 -0.39 10.50 21.59
C GLY A 158 1.13 10.45 21.35
N LYS A 159 1.67 9.31 20.91
CA LYS A 159 3.12 9.10 20.73
C LYS A 159 3.63 9.37 19.33
N VAL A 160 2.73 9.46 18.36
CA VAL A 160 3.04 9.76 16.96
C VAL A 160 2.49 11.15 16.67
N PRO A 161 3.28 12.05 16.03
CA PRO A 161 2.79 13.36 15.63
C PRO A 161 1.48 13.23 14.84
N ASN A 162 0.56 14.16 15.09
CA ASN A 162 -0.70 14.21 14.38
C ASN A 162 -0.46 14.62 12.92
N ASN A 163 -0.15 13.63 12.09
CA ASN A 163 -0.16 13.78 10.65
C ASN A 163 -1.59 13.51 10.15
N GLU A 164 -2.06 14.30 9.19
CA GLU A 164 -3.35 14.09 8.53
C GLU A 164 -3.38 12.84 7.64
N GLN A 165 -2.27 12.10 7.57
CA GLN A 165 -2.09 10.94 6.71
C GLN A 165 -1.26 9.84 7.39
N VAL A 166 -1.65 8.60 7.14
CA VAL A 166 -0.90 7.38 7.49
C VAL A 166 -0.77 6.50 6.25
N PHE A 167 0.23 5.61 6.23
CA PHE A 167 0.29 4.56 5.22
C PHE A 167 -0.33 3.28 5.80
N VAL A 168 -1.10 2.53 5.01
CA VAL A 168 -1.79 1.32 5.51
C VAL A 168 -1.57 0.15 4.57
N ARG A 169 -1.29 -1.02 5.16
CA ARG A 169 -1.24 -2.31 4.49
C ARG A 169 -2.30 -3.24 5.03
N TRP A 170 -3.05 -3.89 4.14
CA TRP A 170 -3.83 -5.08 4.44
C TRP A 170 -3.25 -6.25 3.65
N SER A 171 -3.03 -7.40 4.29
CA SER A 171 -2.62 -8.62 3.58
C SER A 171 -3.29 -9.86 4.14
N ASN A 172 -3.35 -10.90 3.31
CA ASN A 172 -3.61 -12.24 3.79
C ASN A 172 -2.31 -12.81 4.38
N GLN A 173 -2.32 -13.13 5.66
CA GLN A 173 -1.14 -13.60 6.39
C GLN A 173 -0.64 -14.97 5.89
N SER A 174 -1.56 -15.81 5.41
CA SER A 174 -1.24 -17.18 4.99
C SER A 174 -0.62 -17.22 3.60
N THR A 175 -1.13 -16.41 2.68
CA THR A 175 -0.63 -16.35 1.30
C THR A 175 0.46 -15.29 1.11
N GLY A 176 0.50 -14.28 1.99
CA GLY A 176 1.32 -13.08 1.83
C GLY A 176 0.70 -12.05 0.89
N GLU A 177 -0.44 -12.34 0.26
CA GLU A 177 -1.11 -11.48 -0.72
C GLU A 177 -1.46 -10.12 -0.12
N VAL A 178 -0.94 -9.05 -0.70
CA VAL A 178 -1.33 -7.68 -0.34
C VAL A 178 -2.65 -7.32 -1.00
N LEU A 179 -3.64 -6.95 -0.18
CA LEU A 179 -4.98 -6.60 -0.62
C LEU A 179 -5.18 -5.09 -0.74
N PHE A 180 -4.45 -4.33 0.06
CA PHE A 180 -4.51 -2.87 0.11
C PHE A 180 -3.16 -2.32 0.57
N PHE A 181 -2.63 -1.31 -0.13
CA PHE A 181 -1.31 -0.76 0.19
C PHE A 181 -1.17 0.69 -0.30
N MET A 182 -1.65 1.65 0.48
CA MET A 182 -1.64 3.06 0.08
C MET A 182 -1.76 4.01 1.28
N PRO A 183 -1.42 5.30 1.11
CA PRO A 183 -1.70 6.33 2.09
C PRO A 183 -3.21 6.51 2.29
N GLN A 184 -3.59 6.94 3.49
CA GLN A 184 -4.97 7.20 3.90
C GLN A 184 -5.01 8.45 4.75
N ARG A 185 -6.03 9.29 4.51
CA ARG A 185 -6.27 10.48 5.32
C ARG A 185 -6.90 10.09 6.64
N VAL A 186 -6.42 10.69 7.73
CA VAL A 186 -6.90 10.46 9.09
C VAL A 186 -7.14 11.79 9.79
N SER A 187 -8.04 11.80 10.76
CA SER A 187 -8.40 13.01 11.47
C SER A 187 -7.43 13.26 12.63
N VAL A 188 -6.69 14.37 12.55
CA VAL A 188 -5.79 14.87 13.61
C VAL A 188 -6.51 15.12 14.94
N ASN A 189 -7.80 15.48 14.87
CA ASN A 189 -8.59 15.90 16.04
C ASN A 189 -9.50 14.80 16.61
N ARG A 190 -9.34 13.54 16.16
CA ARG A 190 -10.15 12.43 16.67
C ARG A 190 -9.26 11.45 17.43
N GLU A 191 -9.71 11.08 18.63
CA GLU A 191 -9.12 9.99 19.42
C GLU A 191 -9.26 8.63 18.74
N GLN A 192 -10.23 8.48 17.83
CA GLN A 192 -10.46 7.26 17.07
C GLN A 192 -10.28 7.53 15.57
N ASN A 193 -9.26 6.91 14.99
CA ASN A 193 -9.05 6.89 13.56
C ASN A 193 -9.21 5.46 13.04
N TRP A 194 -9.77 5.34 11.83
CA TRP A 194 -9.91 4.07 11.17
C TRP A 194 -9.72 4.20 9.68
N VAL A 195 -9.36 3.08 9.05
CA VAL A 195 -9.38 2.91 7.60
C VAL A 195 -10.28 1.72 7.30
N SER A 196 -11.21 1.92 6.37
CA SER A 196 -12.13 0.87 5.98
C SER A 196 -11.70 0.23 4.66
N PHE A 197 -11.94 -1.07 4.53
CA PHE A 197 -11.62 -1.79 3.30
C PHE A 197 -12.57 -2.98 3.08
N ASN A 198 -12.85 -3.26 1.81
CA ASN A 198 -13.51 -4.47 1.31
C ASN A 198 -12.84 -4.88 -0.02
N PRO A 199 -12.34 -6.12 -0.16
CA PRO A 199 -11.75 -6.59 -1.41
C PRO A 199 -12.78 -6.64 -2.54
N VAL A 200 -12.38 -6.29 -3.77
CA VAL A 200 -13.26 -6.34 -4.96
C VAL A 200 -13.81 -7.74 -5.21
N ASN A 201 -12.97 -8.77 -5.02
CA ASN A 201 -13.35 -10.18 -5.17
C ASN A 201 -13.97 -10.79 -3.89
N GLY A 202 -14.30 -9.93 -2.91
CA GLY A 202 -14.78 -10.34 -1.61
C GLY A 202 -13.71 -10.93 -0.69
N TRP A 203 -14.08 -11.05 0.59
CA TRP A 203 -13.28 -11.76 1.58
C TRP A 203 -13.25 -13.26 1.32
N LYS A 204 -12.17 -13.90 1.77
CA LYS A 204 -12.04 -15.36 1.82
C LYS A 204 -11.85 -15.78 3.28
N ALA A 205 -12.05 -17.06 3.57
CA ALA A 205 -11.64 -17.59 4.86
C ALA A 205 -10.10 -17.54 4.97
N GLY A 206 -9.58 -17.14 6.13
CA GLY A 206 -8.16 -16.98 6.35
C GLY A 206 -7.81 -16.06 7.51
N THR A 207 -6.51 -15.90 7.74
CA THR A 207 -5.98 -14.90 8.67
C THR A 207 -5.42 -13.73 7.89
N TYR A 208 -5.72 -12.53 8.36
CA TYR A 208 -5.37 -11.28 7.71
C TYR A 208 -4.62 -10.38 8.66
N ASP A 209 -3.68 -9.62 8.10
CA ASP A 209 -2.86 -8.65 8.81
C ASP A 209 -3.23 -7.24 8.34
N VAL A 210 -3.30 -6.31 9.29
CA VAL A 210 -3.35 -4.87 9.02
C VAL A 210 -2.17 -4.21 9.71
N LYS A 211 -1.49 -3.29 9.01
CA LYS A 211 -0.39 -2.51 9.57
C LYS A 211 -0.49 -1.04 9.15
N TYR A 212 -0.28 -0.17 10.13
CA TYR A 212 -0.25 1.27 9.99
C TYR A 212 1.18 1.77 10.12
N TYR A 213 1.55 2.70 9.26
CA TYR A 213 2.87 3.32 9.25
C TYR A 213 2.73 4.84 9.21
N GLN A 214 3.72 5.51 9.76
CA GLN A 214 3.89 6.94 9.54
C GLN A 214 4.22 7.18 8.08
N LEU A 215 3.61 8.20 7.49
CA LEU A 215 3.95 8.64 6.13
C LEU A 215 5.23 9.49 6.17
N ASN A 216 6.36 8.82 6.37
CA ASN A 216 7.70 9.41 6.48
C ASN A 216 8.73 8.55 5.72
N ASP A 217 9.98 9.00 5.63
CA ASP A 217 11.07 8.33 4.90
C ASP A 217 11.18 6.83 5.18
N GLN A 218 11.01 6.42 6.44
CA GLN A 218 11.29 5.05 6.87
C GLN A 218 10.05 4.16 6.87
N LEU A 219 8.85 4.71 6.65
CA LEU A 219 7.59 4.04 6.95
C LEU A 219 7.62 3.46 8.36
N ASN A 220 7.88 4.30 9.38
CA ASN A 220 7.96 3.81 10.75
C ASN A 220 6.62 3.18 11.17
N PRO A 221 6.61 1.96 11.71
CA PRO A 221 5.38 1.29 12.12
C PRO A 221 4.73 2.03 13.29
N ILE A 222 3.42 2.20 13.23
CA ILE A 222 2.61 2.83 14.28
C ILE A 222 1.93 1.73 15.09
N ALA A 223 1.15 0.90 14.42
CA ALA A 223 0.29 -0.10 15.01
C ALA A 223 0.05 -1.22 14.00
N GLN A 224 -0.25 -2.41 14.50
CA GLN A 224 -0.63 -3.54 13.66
C GLN A 224 -1.63 -4.42 14.40
N THR A 225 -2.37 -5.22 13.65
CA THR A 225 -3.32 -6.19 14.19
C THR A 225 -3.52 -7.33 13.22
N SER A 226 -3.96 -8.47 13.72
CA SER A 226 -4.30 -9.64 12.92
C SER A 226 -5.69 -10.14 13.31
N PHE A 227 -6.47 -10.57 12.33
CA PHE A 227 -7.81 -11.09 12.55
C PHE A 227 -8.07 -12.32 11.69
N LYS A 228 -9.03 -13.15 12.11
CA LYS A 228 -9.37 -14.40 11.44
C LYS A 228 -10.81 -14.37 10.96
N ILE A 229 -11.00 -14.76 9.69
CA ILE A 229 -12.29 -15.07 9.10
C ILE A 229 -12.35 -16.59 8.95
N ASP A 230 -13.23 -17.25 9.70
CA ASP A 230 -13.45 -18.69 9.61
C ASP A 230 -14.46 -19.03 8.50
N GLN A 231 -15.46 -18.17 8.29
CA GLN A 231 -16.51 -18.40 7.29
C GLN A 231 -16.90 -17.12 6.57
N VAL A 232 -17.11 -17.24 5.26
CA VAL A 232 -17.65 -16.17 4.41
C VAL A 232 -19.06 -16.57 3.97
N ILE A 233 -20.01 -15.65 4.13
CA ILE A 233 -21.38 -15.77 3.63
C ILE A 233 -21.46 -15.05 2.28
N ASP A 234 -22.01 -15.70 1.27
CA ASP A 234 -22.29 -15.10 -0.04
C ASP A 234 -23.54 -14.20 -0.02
#